data_AF-A0A373F827-F1
#
_entry.id   AF-A0A373F827-F1
#
_cell.length_a   1.000
_cell.length_b   1.000
_cell.length_c   1.000
_cell.angle_alpha   90.00
_cell.angle_beta   90.00
_cell.angle_gamma   90.00
#
_symmetry.space_group_name_H-M   'P 1'
#
loop_
_entity.id
_entity.type
_entity.pdbx_description
1 polymer ?
#
loop_
_entity_poly.entity_id
_entity_poly.type
_entity_poly.pdbx_seq_one_letter_code
_entity_poly.pdbx_strand_id
1 'polypeptide(L)'
;MGIEYKIRFELPDGYSSEGLLRRLPSADIANGSMPAYDFALESDGFYFLDHLSDDAIAAKAFRVLVEEGLRHAESVQISEL
;
A
#
# COMPACT_ATOMS: atom_id res chain seq x y z
N MET A 1 -9.17 13.41 6.76
CA MET A 1 -8.83 12.42 7.79
C MET A 1 -9.03 11.08 7.13
N GLY A 2 -7.96 10.31 6.98
CA GLY A 2 -7.97 8.99 6.36
C GLY A 2 -7.77 7.90 7.42
N ILE A 3 -7.58 6.66 6.97
CA ILE A 3 -7.20 5.54 7.83
C ILE A 3 -5.77 5.12 7.48
N GLU A 4 -4.92 5.08 8.50
CA GLU A 4 -3.52 4.74 8.36
C GLU A 4 -3.30 3.27 8.72
N TYR A 5 -2.57 2.55 7.88
CA TYR A 5 -2.25 1.16 8.08
C TYR A 5 -0.75 0.93 7.98
N LYS A 6 -0.26 0.06 8.86
CA LYS A 6 1.06 -0.53 8.77
C LYS A 6 0.94 -1.99 8.35
N ILE A 7 1.58 -2.35 7.24
CA ILE A 7 1.65 -3.72 6.70
C ILE A 7 3.09 -4.21 6.89
N ARG A 8 3.33 -4.96 7.97
CA ARG A 8 4.67 -5.46 8.33
C ARG A 8 4.95 -6.83 7.72
N PHE A 9 6.17 -7.00 7.22
CA PHE A 9 6.69 -8.28 6.72
C PHE A 9 8.22 -8.24 6.64
N GLU A 10 8.84 -9.41 6.50
CA GLU A 10 10.29 -9.50 6.30
C GLU A 10 10.65 -9.00 4.89
N LEU A 11 11.25 -7.81 4.82
CA LEU A 11 11.76 -7.25 3.57
C LEU A 11 13.03 -8.01 3.13
N PRO A 12 13.09 -8.51 1.89
CA PRO A 12 14.33 -9.04 1.35
C PRO A 12 15.40 -7.95 1.20
N ASP A 13 16.65 -8.33 1.44
CA ASP A 13 17.80 -7.47 1.14
C ASP A 13 17.80 -7.05 -0.35
N GLY A 14 17.88 -5.75 -0.60
CA GLY A 14 17.90 -5.21 -1.96
C GLY A 14 16.53 -5.18 -2.65
N TYR A 15 15.43 -5.23 -1.90
CA TYR A 15 14.07 -5.08 -2.44
C TYR A 15 13.92 -3.84 -3.33
N SER A 16 13.28 -4.02 -4.49
CA SER A 16 12.94 -2.95 -5.44
C SER A 16 11.43 -2.81 -5.58
N SER A 17 10.92 -1.60 -5.36
CA SER A 17 9.50 -1.26 -5.48
C SER A 17 9.04 -1.07 -6.93
N GLU A 18 9.93 -1.17 -7.93
CA GLU A 18 9.58 -0.88 -9.33
C GLU A 18 8.47 -1.82 -9.86
N GLY A 19 8.55 -3.11 -9.51
CA GLY A 19 7.53 -4.09 -9.88
C GLY A 19 6.19 -3.86 -9.17
N LEU A 20 6.23 -3.36 -7.94
CA LEU A 20 5.06 -2.99 -7.16
C LEU A 20 4.35 -1.76 -7.77
N LEU A 21 5.12 -0.72 -8.09
CA LEU A 21 4.59 0.53 -8.65
C LEU A 21 3.80 0.31 -9.95
N ARG A 22 4.19 -0.67 -10.77
CA ARG A 22 3.46 -1.04 -12.01
C ARG A 22 2.14 -1.76 -11.76
N ARG A 23 1.94 -2.36 -10.58
CA ARG A 23 0.72 -3.10 -10.21
C ARG A 23 -0.28 -2.24 -9.43
N LEU A 24 0.19 -1.18 -8.80
CA LEU A 24 -0.64 -0.26 -8.05
C LEU A 24 -1.63 0.46 -8.98
N PRO A 25 -2.91 0.56 -8.62
CA PRO A 25 -3.86 1.36 -9.38
C PRO A 25 -3.48 2.84 -9.27
N SER A 26 -3.81 3.65 -10.28
CA SER A 26 -3.61 5.10 -10.19
C SER A 26 -4.32 5.65 -8.96
N ALA A 27 -3.58 6.35 -8.09
CA ALA A 27 -4.16 7.02 -6.92
C ALA A 27 -4.92 8.28 -7.30
N ASP A 28 -4.59 8.89 -8.45
CA ASP A 28 -5.21 10.13 -8.91
C ASP A 28 -6.68 9.90 -9.28
N ILE A 29 -7.54 10.69 -8.65
CA ILE A 29 -8.95 10.78 -8.98
C ILE A 29 -9.10 11.93 -9.99
N ALA A 30 -9.81 11.67 -11.10
CA ALA A 30 -10.09 12.71 -12.09
C ALA A 30 -10.74 13.93 -11.40
N ASN A 31 -10.29 15.14 -11.77
CA ASN A 31 -10.78 16.45 -11.31
C ASN A 31 -10.14 17.06 -10.05
N GLY A 32 -8.88 16.72 -9.73
CA GLY A 32 -8.12 17.45 -8.68
C GLY A 32 -8.63 17.22 -7.26
N SER A 33 -9.35 16.11 -7.06
CA SER A 33 -9.70 15.61 -5.73
C SER A 33 -8.47 15.00 -5.05
N MET A 34 -8.52 14.89 -3.73
CA MET A 34 -7.50 14.19 -2.95
C MET A 34 -7.29 12.77 -3.52
N PRO A 35 -6.05 12.28 -3.68
CA PRO A 35 -5.80 10.94 -4.18
C PRO A 35 -6.56 9.89 -3.36
N ALA A 36 -6.86 8.74 -3.96
CA ALA A 36 -7.54 7.63 -3.28
C ALA A 36 -6.74 7.08 -2.09
N TYR A 37 -5.41 7.05 -2.23
CA TYR A 37 -4.50 6.56 -1.20
C TYR A 37 -3.10 7.16 -1.38
N ASP A 38 -2.28 7.07 -0.35
CA ASP A 38 -0.82 7.23 -0.40
C ASP A 38 -0.14 5.99 0.20
N PHE A 39 1.13 5.76 -0.15
CA PHE A 39 1.90 4.68 0.46
C PHE A 39 3.39 5.03 0.53
N ALA A 40 4.09 4.39 1.46
CA ALA A 40 5.53 4.47 1.57
C ALA A 40 6.14 3.10 1.88
N LEU A 41 7.34 2.87 1.35
CA LEU A 41 8.18 1.75 1.74
C LEU A 41 9.00 2.14 2.97
N GLU A 42 8.91 1.33 4.02
CA GLU A 42 9.66 1.51 5.26
C GLU A 42 10.52 0.27 5.54
N SER A 43 11.41 0.32 6.54
CA SER A 43 12.38 -0.75 6.82
C SER A 43 11.73 -2.09 7.21
N ASP A 44 10.52 -2.05 7.76
CA ASP A 44 9.79 -3.21 8.27
C ASP A 44 8.47 -3.47 7.51
N GLY A 45 8.28 -2.86 6.32
CA GLY A 45 7.12 -3.14 5.48
C GLY A 45 6.59 -1.91 4.72
N PHE A 46 5.29 -1.87 4.49
CA PHE A 46 4.61 -0.74 3.86
C PHE A 46 3.81 0.07 4.88
N TYR A 47 3.87 1.39 4.73
CA TYR A 47 2.86 2.31 5.26
C TYR A 47 1.83 2.59 4.17
N PHE A 48 0.55 2.61 4.52
CA PHE A 48 -0.55 2.90 3.61
C PHE A 48 -1.55 3.85 4.26
N LEU A 49 -1.95 4.89 3.54
CA LEU A 49 -2.97 5.85 3.96
C LEU A 49 -4.15 5.75 2.99
N ASP A 50 -5.30 5.35 3.49
CA ASP A 50 -6.57 5.42 2.78
C ASP A 50 -7.19 6.80 2.98
N HIS A 51 -7.40 7.57 1.90
CA HIS A 51 -7.99 8.90 1.99
C HIS A 51 -9.52 8.88 2.02
N LEU A 52 -10.15 7.71 1.90
CA LEU A 52 -11.60 7.51 1.89
C LEU A 52 -12.31 8.26 0.74
N SER A 53 -11.57 8.59 -0.32
CA SER A 53 -12.07 9.34 -1.47
C SER A 53 -12.52 8.43 -2.63
N ASP A 54 -11.93 7.24 -2.76
CA ASP A 54 -12.40 6.16 -3.63
C ASP A 54 -12.03 4.79 -3.02
N ASP A 55 -12.98 4.20 -2.28
CA ASP A 55 -12.84 2.90 -1.61
C ASP A 55 -12.42 1.78 -2.56
N ALA A 56 -12.87 1.81 -3.82
CA ALA A 56 -12.57 0.73 -4.77
C ALA A 56 -11.10 0.78 -5.20
N ILE A 57 -10.56 1.97 -5.43
CA ILE A 57 -9.14 2.17 -5.74
C ILE A 57 -8.29 1.87 -4.51
N ALA A 58 -8.65 2.41 -3.34
CA ALA A 58 -7.90 2.22 -2.10
C ALA A 58 -7.86 0.74 -1.68
N ALA A 59 -9.00 0.03 -1.68
CA ALA A 59 -9.04 -1.39 -1.35
C ALA A 59 -8.20 -2.25 -2.32
N LYS A 60 -8.18 -1.89 -3.61
CA LYS A 60 -7.35 -2.57 -4.61
C LYS A 60 -5.85 -2.32 -4.37
N ALA A 61 -5.46 -1.09 -4.05
CA ALA A 61 -4.08 -0.74 -3.72
C ALA A 61 -3.63 -1.46 -2.45
N PHE A 62 -4.43 -1.44 -1.39
CA PHE A 62 -4.18 -2.15 -0.14
C PHE A 62 -3.94 -3.64 -0.37
N ARG A 63 -4.82 -4.28 -1.15
CA ARG A 63 -4.66 -5.69 -1.54
C ARG A 63 -3.35 -5.95 -2.27
N VAL A 64 -2.94 -5.07 -3.19
CA VAL A 64 -1.67 -5.21 -3.93
C VAL A 64 -0.47 -5.17 -2.98
N LEU A 65 -0.48 -4.30 -1.96
CA LEU A 65 0.58 -4.23 -0.95
C LEU A 65 0.64 -5.49 -0.08
N VAL A 66 -0.52 -6.00 0.36
CA VAL A 66 -0.61 -7.25 1.13
C VAL A 66 -0.10 -8.43 0.31
N GLU A 67 -0.54 -8.56 -0.94
CA GLU A 67 -0.06 -9.60 -1.84
C GLU A 67 1.43 -9.48 -2.14
N GLU A 68 1.98 -8.26 -2.18
CA GLU A 68 3.41 -8.05 -2.34
C GLU A 68 4.19 -8.51 -1.12
N GLY A 69 3.76 -8.17 0.09
CA GLY A 69 4.39 -8.68 1.32
C GLY A 69 4.39 -10.20 1.37
N LEU A 70 3.27 -10.84 1.01
CA LEU A 70 3.13 -12.30 0.96
C LEU A 70 3.93 -12.99 -0.15
N ARG A 71 4.47 -12.25 -1.13
CA ARG A 71 5.40 -12.83 -2.14
C ARG A 71 6.81 -13.01 -1.59
N HIS A 72 7.16 -12.25 -0.55
CA HIS A 72 8.51 -12.20 0.01
C HIS A 72 8.59 -12.81 1.41
N ALA A 73 7.46 -12.93 2.11
CA ALA A 73 7.38 -13.49 3.45
C ALA A 73 6.23 -14.50 3.56
N GLU A 74 6.35 -15.44 4.50
CA GLU A 74 5.30 -16.44 4.79
C GLU A 74 4.04 -15.81 5.41
N SER A 75 4.18 -14.64 6.04
CA SER A 75 3.07 -13.92 6.66
C SER A 75 3.26 -12.41 6.62
N VAL A 76 2.15 -11.69 6.76
CA VAL A 76 2.13 -10.23 6.95
C VAL A 76 1.33 -9.90 8.20
N GLN A 77 1.70 -8.85 8.91
CA GLN A 77 0.93 -8.29 10.02
C GLN A 77 0.36 -6.94 9.62
N ILE A 78 -0.92 -6.71 9.91
CA ILE A 78 -1.62 -5.47 9.58
C ILE A 78 -2.10 -4.83 10.88
N SER A 79 -1.79 -3.56 11.06
CA SER A 79 -2.31 -2.74 12.18
C SER A 79 -2.74 -1.37 11.69
N GLU A 80 -3.90 -0.91 12.14
CA GLU A 80 -4.30 0.51 12.04
C GLU A 80 -3.43 1.37 12.99
N LEU A 81 -3.13 2.61 12.61
CA LEU A 81 -2.29 3.55 13.36
C LEU A 81 -3.08 4.72 13.95
#